data_AF-A0A2E9E7J2-F1
#
_entry.id   AF-A0A2E9E7J2-F1
#
_cell.length_a   1.000
_cell.length_b   1.000
_cell.length_c   1.000
_cell.angle_alpha   90.00
_cell.angle_beta   90.00
_cell.angle_gamma   90.00
#
_symmetry.space_group_name_H-M   'P 1'
#
loop_
_entity.id
_entity.type
_entity.pdbx_description
1 polymer ?
#
loop_
_entity_poly.entity_id
_entity_poly.type
_entity_poly.pdbx_seq_one_letter_code
_entity_poly.pdbx_strand_id
1 'polypeptide(L)'
;MIRNTILDIARAWPTYRSLRATDKTYPAHKLITESFPSLLRDSLPPDPKLKFEGSPGRGYITAAPWIATFDKRVSTKASEGFYPVYLFSIDLQRVYLSIAFGTIQFRDFYGQNPSGHKKIEAAAQRFQTIHTDRLPEARQRGPIDLAAQKKHKLHQTYEHSSISSIRYELEELPPEQKLIDDFREVISVYQKLVESPLTPSMSELLEESAPEQNEHSIEAPVAIPFTFRPRAAKSVKKPQFSGQRLSSESHKVGRAGESTVLKYERERLANIGRHDLVKKIVWESDIGNKPGWDLTSFDQDGDEIFIEVK
;
A
#
# COMPACT_ATOMS: atom_id res chain seq x y z
N MET A 1 16.35 0.32 -28.66
CA MET A 1 15.00 0.91 -28.63
C MET A 1 14.67 1.48 -27.26
N ILE A 2 14.86 0.75 -26.15
CA ILE A 2 14.64 1.25 -24.78
C ILE A 2 15.44 2.53 -24.51
N ARG A 3 16.73 2.54 -24.87
CA ARG A 3 17.61 3.70 -24.66
C ARG A 3 17.05 4.96 -25.31
N ASN A 4 16.67 4.86 -26.58
CA ASN A 4 16.12 5.99 -27.33
C ASN A 4 14.77 6.42 -26.77
N THR A 5 13.89 5.48 -26.39
CA THR A 5 12.60 5.80 -25.78
C THR A 5 12.76 6.56 -24.45
N ILE A 6 13.73 6.19 -23.61
CA ILE A 6 14.04 6.95 -22.39
C ILE A 6 14.44 8.39 -22.74
N LEU A 7 15.35 8.57 -23.70
CA LEU A 7 15.82 9.90 -24.13
C LEU A 7 14.71 10.72 -24.80
N ASP A 8 13.84 10.09 -25.59
CA ASP A 8 12.73 10.77 -26.27
C ASP A 8 11.65 11.19 -25.28
N ILE A 9 11.36 10.37 -24.26
CA ILE A 9 10.48 10.77 -23.15
C ILE A 9 11.07 11.97 -22.44
N ALA A 10 12.35 11.92 -22.05
CA ALA A 10 13.01 13.04 -21.36
C ALA A 10 13.00 14.32 -22.20
N ARG A 11 13.28 14.23 -23.51
CA ARG A 11 13.25 15.38 -24.42
C ARG A 11 11.85 15.98 -24.56
N ALA A 12 10.81 15.14 -24.66
CA ALA A 12 9.44 15.59 -24.89
C ALA A 12 8.70 16.01 -23.60
N TRP A 13 9.18 15.58 -22.43
CA TRP A 13 8.49 15.77 -21.15
C TRP A 13 8.26 17.23 -20.75
N PRO A 14 9.23 18.16 -20.85
CA PRO A 14 9.01 19.56 -20.44
C PRO A 14 7.85 20.21 -21.18
N THR A 15 7.78 20.03 -22.50
CA THR A 15 6.71 20.57 -23.33
C THR A 15 5.38 19.89 -23.01
N TYR A 16 5.35 18.57 -22.90
CA TYR A 16 4.13 17.85 -22.56
C TYR A 16 3.58 18.24 -21.19
N ARG A 17 4.44 18.35 -20.17
CA ARG A 17 4.06 18.76 -18.81
C ARG A 17 3.48 20.17 -18.76
N SER A 18 3.88 21.06 -19.68
CA SER A 18 3.36 22.43 -19.75
C SER A 18 1.84 22.47 -20.06
N LEU A 19 1.28 21.41 -20.65
CA LEU A 19 -0.16 21.27 -20.93
C LEU A 19 -1.02 21.13 -19.67
N ARG A 20 -0.41 20.76 -18.53
CA ARG A 20 -1.04 20.51 -17.21
C ARG A 20 -2.01 19.34 -17.15
N ALA A 21 -2.91 19.20 -18.13
CA ALA A 21 -3.82 18.07 -18.27
C ALA A 21 -3.29 17.05 -19.26
N THR A 22 -3.56 15.76 -19.02
CA THR A 22 -3.09 14.69 -19.90
C THR A 22 -3.77 14.76 -21.26
N ASP A 23 -2.99 14.65 -22.33
CA ASP A 23 -3.47 14.60 -23.71
C ASP A 23 -3.02 13.31 -24.40
N LYS A 24 -3.98 12.44 -24.74
CA LYS A 24 -3.73 11.13 -25.36
C LYS A 24 -3.20 11.23 -26.79
N THR A 25 -3.40 12.35 -27.45
CA THR A 25 -2.94 12.56 -28.83
C THR A 25 -1.47 12.96 -28.88
N TYR A 26 -0.94 13.50 -27.77
CA TYR A 26 0.42 14.02 -27.70
C TYR A 26 1.47 12.89 -27.77
N PRO A 27 2.57 13.05 -28.53
CA PRO A 27 3.58 11.99 -28.71
C PRO A 27 4.16 11.45 -27.40
N ALA A 28 4.47 12.33 -26.44
CA ALA A 28 5.00 11.93 -25.14
C ALA A 28 4.05 11.01 -24.36
N HIS A 29 2.73 11.23 -24.47
CA HIS A 29 1.74 10.36 -23.85
C HIS A 29 1.88 8.94 -24.37
N LYS A 30 1.87 8.78 -25.71
CA LYS A 30 2.00 7.47 -26.37
C LYS A 30 3.33 6.78 -26.07
N LEU A 31 4.43 7.54 -26.01
CA LEU A 31 5.73 6.99 -25.61
C LEU A 31 5.65 6.32 -24.23
N ILE A 32 4.97 6.98 -23.29
CA ILE A 32 4.85 6.51 -21.90
C ILE A 32 3.81 5.39 -21.76
N THR A 33 2.63 5.53 -22.37
CA THR A 33 1.50 4.63 -22.13
C THR A 33 1.46 3.43 -23.07
N GLU A 34 2.15 3.49 -24.21
CA GLU A 34 2.09 2.48 -25.27
C GLU A 34 3.47 1.97 -25.68
N SER A 35 4.36 2.85 -26.18
CA SER A 35 5.62 2.45 -26.78
C SER A 35 6.56 1.79 -25.77
N PHE A 36 6.86 2.47 -24.64
CA PHE A 36 7.80 1.93 -23.65
C PHE A 36 7.27 0.66 -22.98
N PRO A 37 6.00 0.58 -22.51
CA PRO A 37 5.45 -0.69 -22.00
C PRO A 37 5.50 -1.84 -23.01
N SER A 38 5.32 -1.56 -24.30
CA SER A 38 5.40 -2.59 -25.36
C SER A 38 6.84 -3.07 -25.57
N LEU A 39 7.82 -2.15 -25.61
CA LEU A 39 9.23 -2.51 -25.69
C LEU A 39 9.69 -3.38 -24.51
N LEU A 40 9.24 -3.06 -23.29
CA LEU A 40 9.54 -3.87 -22.11
C LEU A 40 8.92 -5.27 -22.23
N ARG A 41 7.68 -5.37 -22.70
CA ARG A 41 7.02 -6.66 -22.94
C ARG A 41 7.78 -7.51 -23.97
N ASP A 42 8.15 -6.92 -25.08
CA ASP A 42 8.82 -7.61 -26.19
C ASP A 42 10.26 -8.00 -25.85
N SER A 43 10.84 -7.38 -24.80
CA SER A 43 12.16 -7.76 -24.29
C SER A 43 12.15 -9.05 -23.46
N LEU A 44 10.99 -9.62 -23.15
CA LEU A 44 10.81 -10.81 -22.32
C LEU A 44 10.10 -11.94 -23.09
N PRO A 45 10.30 -13.21 -22.70
CA PRO A 45 9.40 -14.28 -23.11
C PRO A 45 7.95 -13.94 -22.73
N PRO A 46 6.95 -14.30 -23.56
CA PRO A 46 5.55 -14.06 -23.24
C PRO A 46 5.17 -14.71 -21.90
N ASP A 47 4.71 -13.90 -20.94
CA ASP A 47 4.22 -14.36 -19.65
C ASP A 47 2.84 -13.74 -19.37
N PRO A 48 1.75 -14.54 -19.34
CA PRO A 48 0.41 -14.03 -19.08
C PRO A 48 0.24 -13.53 -17.64
N LYS A 49 1.20 -13.77 -16.72
CA LYS A 49 1.18 -13.20 -15.37
C LYS A 49 1.62 -11.75 -15.37
N LEU A 50 2.40 -11.30 -16.36
CA LEU A 50 2.93 -9.95 -16.39
C LEU A 50 1.97 -8.96 -17.07
N LYS A 51 1.94 -7.72 -16.55
CA LYS A 51 1.24 -6.56 -17.11
C LYS A 51 2.19 -5.38 -17.15
N PHE A 52 2.20 -4.65 -18.26
CA PHE A 52 3.07 -3.48 -18.47
C PHE A 52 2.18 -2.24 -18.59
N GLU A 53 2.48 -1.19 -17.83
CA GLU A 53 1.71 0.06 -17.85
C GLU A 53 2.66 1.23 -17.64
N GLY A 54 2.44 2.33 -18.33
CA GLY A 54 3.08 3.60 -18.00
C GLY A 54 2.04 4.67 -17.76
N SER A 55 2.42 5.70 -17.01
CA SER A 55 1.53 6.80 -16.66
C SER A 55 2.25 8.13 -16.64
N PRO A 56 1.74 9.13 -17.37
CA PRO A 56 2.13 10.53 -17.18
C PRO A 56 1.38 11.21 -16.03
N GLY A 57 0.51 10.49 -15.31
CA GLY A 57 -0.50 11.05 -14.42
C GLY A 57 -1.92 10.70 -14.88
N ARG A 58 -2.91 10.84 -13.99
CA ARG A 58 -4.34 10.59 -14.28
C ARG A 58 -5.11 11.90 -14.17
N GLY A 59 -5.58 12.42 -15.31
CA GLY A 59 -6.23 13.72 -15.42
C GLY A 59 -5.21 14.86 -15.50
N TYR A 60 -4.40 15.03 -14.44
CA TYR A 60 -3.28 15.98 -14.42
C TYR A 60 -1.95 15.28 -14.65
N ILE A 61 -1.06 15.96 -15.37
CA ILE A 61 0.31 15.48 -15.62
C ILE A 61 1.12 15.62 -14.33
N THR A 62 1.81 14.54 -13.93
CA THR A 62 2.66 14.51 -12.75
C THR A 62 3.97 15.27 -12.98
N ALA A 63 4.81 15.42 -11.95
CA ALA A 63 6.10 16.11 -12.10
C ALA A 63 7.07 15.36 -13.03
N ALA A 64 7.02 14.03 -13.01
CA ALA A 64 7.75 13.11 -13.88
C ALA A 64 6.91 11.85 -14.13
N PRO A 65 7.11 11.14 -15.26
CA PRO A 65 6.37 9.92 -15.58
C PRO A 65 6.97 8.69 -14.91
N TRP A 66 6.22 7.59 -14.95
CA TRP A 66 6.70 6.28 -14.56
C TRP A 66 6.21 5.19 -15.51
N ILE A 67 6.96 4.09 -15.59
CA ILE A 67 6.61 2.89 -16.38
C ILE A 67 6.84 1.65 -15.51
N ALA A 68 5.79 0.90 -15.22
CA ALA A 68 5.80 -0.23 -14.30
C ALA A 68 5.50 -1.56 -15.00
N THR A 69 6.07 -2.63 -14.46
CA THR A 69 5.76 -4.02 -14.81
C THR A 69 5.22 -4.73 -13.58
N PHE A 70 3.99 -5.23 -13.64
CA PHE A 70 3.30 -5.90 -12.54
C PHE A 70 3.23 -7.40 -12.78
N ASP A 71 3.32 -8.19 -11.71
CA ASP A 71 2.79 -9.55 -11.67
C ASP A 71 1.35 -9.51 -11.14
N LYS A 72 0.40 -9.99 -11.94
CA LYS A 72 -1.05 -9.98 -11.62
C LYS A 72 -1.40 -10.77 -10.36
N ARG A 73 -0.52 -11.65 -9.89
CA ARG A 73 -0.66 -12.38 -8.62
C ARG A 73 -0.46 -11.47 -7.40
N VAL A 74 0.34 -10.41 -7.56
CA VAL A 74 0.62 -9.43 -6.51
C VAL A 74 -0.31 -8.23 -6.63
N SER A 75 -0.37 -7.63 -7.82
CA SER A 75 -1.14 -6.40 -8.05
C SER A 75 -1.42 -6.20 -9.54
N THR A 76 -2.50 -5.49 -9.84
CA THR A 76 -2.80 -5.00 -11.19
C THR A 76 -2.77 -3.47 -11.30
N LYS A 77 -2.44 -2.78 -10.20
CA LYS A 77 -2.51 -1.32 -10.06
C LYS A 77 -1.25 -0.76 -9.40
N ALA A 78 -0.79 0.40 -9.87
CA ALA A 78 0.31 1.15 -9.24
C ALA A 78 0.01 1.67 -7.81
N SER A 79 -1.21 1.49 -7.30
CA SER A 79 -1.58 1.93 -5.96
C SER A 79 -1.24 0.93 -4.86
N GLU A 80 -1.00 -0.33 -5.22
CA GLU A 80 -0.89 -1.45 -4.28
C GLU A 80 0.16 -2.48 -4.71
N GLY A 81 0.67 -3.24 -3.74
CA GLY A 81 1.72 -4.23 -3.91
C GLY A 81 3.12 -3.63 -4.03
N PHE A 82 4.03 -4.43 -4.60
CA PHE A 82 5.37 -4.03 -5.00
C PHE A 82 5.63 -4.52 -6.43
N TYR A 83 6.43 -3.76 -7.18
CA TYR A 83 6.64 -4.03 -8.59
C TYR A 83 7.89 -3.31 -9.12
N PRO A 84 8.52 -3.84 -10.18
CA PRO A 84 9.49 -3.14 -11.00
C PRO A 84 8.90 -1.89 -11.66
N VAL A 85 9.61 -0.78 -11.59
CA VAL A 85 9.20 0.51 -12.14
C VAL A 85 10.40 1.35 -12.57
N TYR A 86 10.29 1.94 -13.77
CA TYR A 86 11.11 3.05 -14.19
C TYR A 86 10.55 4.35 -13.61
N LEU A 87 11.33 5.04 -12.78
CA LEU A 87 11.01 6.32 -12.17
C LEU A 87 11.95 7.39 -12.72
N PHE A 88 11.41 8.35 -13.47
CA PHE A 88 12.16 9.51 -13.94
C PHE A 88 12.28 10.55 -12.82
N SER A 89 13.45 11.15 -12.66
CA SER A 89 13.61 12.31 -11.80
C SER A 89 12.90 13.53 -12.38
N ILE A 90 12.52 14.47 -11.52
CA ILE A 90 11.79 15.69 -11.90
C ILE A 90 12.66 16.63 -12.73
N ASP A 91 13.96 16.66 -12.45
CA ASP A 91 14.96 17.42 -13.22
C ASP A 91 15.32 16.74 -14.56
N LEU A 92 14.82 15.52 -14.81
CA LEU A 92 15.13 14.71 -15.98
C LEU A 92 16.64 14.50 -16.20
N GLN A 93 17.42 14.44 -15.12
CA GLN A 93 18.85 14.10 -15.20
C GLN A 93 19.09 12.59 -15.07
N ARG A 94 18.15 11.85 -14.47
CA ARG A 94 18.31 10.42 -14.18
C ARG A 94 16.99 9.67 -14.25
N VAL A 95 17.11 8.37 -14.44
CA VAL A 95 16.01 7.41 -14.35
C VAL A 95 16.45 6.22 -13.51
N TYR A 96 15.57 5.75 -12.63
CA TYR A 96 15.82 4.56 -11.82
C TYR A 96 14.98 3.41 -12.34
N LEU A 97 15.57 2.23 -12.49
CA LEU A 97 14.82 0.97 -12.52
C LEU A 97 14.80 0.41 -11.10
N SER A 98 13.66 0.51 -10.42
CA SER A 98 13.50 0.13 -9.02
C SER A 98 12.44 -0.95 -8.85
N ILE A 99 12.67 -1.90 -7.95
CA ILE A 99 11.58 -2.62 -7.30
C ILE A 99 11.10 -1.73 -6.17
N ALA A 100 9.86 -1.25 -6.24
CA ALA A 100 9.31 -0.29 -5.30
C ALA A 100 7.89 -0.67 -4.87
N PHE A 101 7.46 -0.16 -3.72
CA PHE A 101 6.08 -0.29 -3.29
C PHE A 101 5.14 0.71 -3.97
N GLY A 102 3.89 0.29 -4.17
CA GLY A 102 2.78 1.20 -4.42
C GLY A 102 2.52 2.05 -3.17
N THR A 103 2.67 3.37 -3.26
CA THR A 103 2.67 4.24 -2.07
C THR A 103 1.28 4.57 -1.53
N ILE A 104 0.25 4.40 -2.36
CA ILE A 104 -1.14 4.67 -1.97
C ILE A 104 -1.58 3.74 -0.83
N GLN A 105 -1.19 2.46 -0.85
CA GLN A 105 -1.54 1.51 0.23
C GLN A 105 -1.05 1.96 1.62
N PHE A 106 0.12 2.61 1.70
CA PHE A 106 0.66 3.14 2.96
C PHE A 106 -0.14 4.34 3.45
N ARG A 107 -0.53 5.22 2.53
CA ARG A 107 -1.40 6.36 2.84
C ARG A 107 -2.79 5.90 3.28
N ASP A 108 -3.34 4.89 2.61
CA ASP A 108 -4.67 4.38 2.92
C ASP A 108 -4.68 3.63 4.26
N PHE A 109 -3.57 2.97 4.64
CA PHE A 109 -3.41 2.29 5.93
C PHE A 109 -3.10 3.26 7.10
N TYR A 110 -2.15 4.19 6.95
CA TYR A 110 -1.72 5.08 8.04
C TYR A 110 -2.40 6.46 8.07
N GLY A 111 -3.22 6.77 7.07
CA GLY A 111 -3.77 8.11 6.86
C GLY A 111 -2.72 9.14 6.42
N GLN A 112 -3.09 10.42 6.45
CA GLN A 112 -2.21 11.55 6.13
C GLN A 112 -1.25 11.86 7.30
N ASN A 113 -0.40 10.90 7.67
CA ASN A 113 0.51 11.02 8.80
C ASN A 113 1.88 11.58 8.36
N PRO A 114 2.43 12.61 9.05
CA PRO A 114 3.76 13.18 8.77
C PRO A 114 4.92 12.17 8.79
N SER A 115 4.77 11.04 9.49
CA SER A 115 5.78 9.95 9.57
C SER A 115 5.69 8.92 8.44
N GLY A 116 4.80 9.11 7.45
CA GLY A 116 4.52 8.12 6.40
C GLY A 116 5.77 7.65 5.64
N HIS A 117 6.74 8.54 5.39
CA HIS A 117 7.99 8.17 4.72
C HIS A 117 8.85 7.20 5.51
N LYS A 118 9.00 7.40 6.83
CA LYS A 118 9.76 6.49 7.70
C LYS A 118 9.15 5.09 7.75
N LYS A 119 7.81 4.99 7.71
CA LYS A 119 7.11 3.71 7.70
C LYS A 119 7.32 2.95 6.38
N ILE A 120 7.27 3.67 5.26
CA ILE A 120 7.59 3.11 3.95
C ILE A 120 9.04 2.62 3.92
N GLU A 121 10.00 3.42 4.40
CA GLU A 121 11.40 3.04 4.49
C GLU A 121 11.61 1.82 5.38
N ALA A 122 10.96 1.75 6.55
CA ALA A 122 11.05 0.61 7.45
C ALA A 122 10.50 -0.66 6.79
N ALA A 123 9.38 -0.58 6.07
CA ALA A 123 8.86 -1.69 5.28
C ALA A 123 9.85 -2.13 4.19
N ALA A 124 10.52 -1.19 3.51
CA ALA A 124 11.53 -1.49 2.50
C ALA A 124 12.77 -2.17 3.11
N GLN A 125 13.26 -1.68 4.25
CA GLN A 125 14.39 -2.27 4.99
C GLN A 125 14.06 -3.70 5.47
N ARG A 126 12.84 -3.91 5.98
CA ARG A 126 12.36 -5.23 6.39
C ARG A 126 12.30 -6.19 5.20
N PHE A 127 11.70 -5.75 4.10
CA PHE A 127 11.64 -6.53 2.87
C PHE A 127 13.04 -6.89 2.35
N GLN A 128 13.98 -5.94 2.38
CA GLN A 128 15.37 -6.17 2.03
C GLN A 128 16.02 -7.23 2.94
N THR A 129 15.77 -7.16 4.25
CA THR A 129 16.35 -8.07 5.24
C THR A 129 15.88 -9.51 4.99
N ILE A 130 14.57 -9.71 4.81
CA ILE A 130 13.97 -11.01 4.51
C ILE A 130 14.52 -11.61 3.20
N HIS A 131 14.84 -10.75 2.24
CA HIS A 131 15.27 -11.15 0.90
C HIS A 131 16.74 -10.84 0.61
N THR A 132 17.59 -10.77 1.64
CA THR A 132 19.01 -10.43 1.50
C THR A 132 19.70 -11.31 0.45
N ASP A 133 19.45 -12.62 0.45
CA ASP A 133 20.07 -13.58 -0.49
C ASP A 133 19.52 -13.50 -1.93
N ARG A 134 18.41 -12.79 -2.15
CA ARG A 134 17.74 -12.67 -3.45
C ARG A 134 17.97 -11.32 -4.12
N LEU A 135 18.29 -10.29 -3.34
CA LEU A 135 18.54 -8.95 -3.83
C LEU A 135 20.03 -8.74 -4.11
N PRO A 136 20.43 -8.44 -5.36
CA PRO A 136 21.84 -8.21 -5.68
C PRO A 136 22.44 -7.08 -4.85
N GLU A 137 23.61 -7.32 -4.25
CA GLU A 137 24.30 -6.36 -3.38
C GLU A 137 24.73 -5.08 -4.11
N ALA A 138 25.04 -5.18 -5.41
CA ALA A 138 25.45 -4.04 -6.22
C ALA A 138 24.33 -3.00 -6.47
N ARG A 139 23.07 -3.32 -6.15
CA ARG A 139 21.93 -2.41 -6.33
C ARG A 139 21.79 -1.47 -5.13
N GLN A 140 21.41 -0.22 -5.39
CA GLN A 140 21.09 0.74 -4.33
C GLN A 140 19.91 0.23 -3.49
N ARG A 141 20.00 0.39 -2.16
CA ARG A 141 18.95 0.08 -1.18
C ARG A 141 18.57 1.36 -0.44
N GLY A 142 17.27 1.65 -0.33
CA GLY A 142 16.79 2.86 0.38
C GLY A 142 17.09 4.16 -0.37
N PRO A 143 16.57 5.30 0.11
CA PRO A 143 15.81 6.22 -0.75
C PRO A 143 16.56 6.63 -2.01
N ILE A 144 15.86 6.56 -3.13
CA ILE A 144 16.37 7.10 -4.39
C ILE A 144 16.18 8.62 -4.41
N ASP A 145 16.92 9.32 -5.25
CA ASP A 145 16.77 10.77 -5.41
C ASP A 145 16.14 11.05 -6.78
N LEU A 146 14.87 11.46 -6.77
CA LEU A 146 14.06 11.88 -7.92
C LEU A 146 14.05 13.41 -8.10
N ALA A 147 14.96 14.14 -7.44
CA ALA A 147 14.98 15.60 -7.39
C ALA A 147 13.68 16.18 -6.82
N ALA A 148 13.02 15.46 -5.92
CA ALA A 148 11.78 15.93 -5.34
C ALA A 148 12.02 17.08 -4.35
N GLN A 149 11.16 18.09 -4.42
CA GLN A 149 11.15 19.22 -3.48
C GLN A 149 9.91 19.09 -2.59
N LYS A 150 9.80 19.91 -1.53
CA LYS A 150 8.64 19.89 -0.61
C LYS A 150 7.27 19.99 -1.30
N LYS A 151 7.19 20.65 -2.46
CA LYS A 151 5.95 20.76 -3.26
C LYS A 151 5.62 19.47 -4.04
N HIS A 152 6.59 18.59 -4.24
CA HIS A 152 6.49 17.34 -5.00
C HIS A 152 6.20 16.15 -4.08
N LYS A 153 5.21 16.26 -3.19
CA LYS A 153 4.91 15.27 -2.13
C LYS A 153 4.79 13.83 -2.65
N LEU A 154 4.18 13.64 -3.82
CA LEU A 154 4.01 12.33 -4.43
C LEU A 154 5.36 11.70 -4.79
N HIS A 155 6.24 12.45 -5.46
CA HIS A 155 7.57 12.00 -5.84
C HIS A 155 8.46 11.76 -4.62
N GLN A 156 8.39 12.61 -3.58
CA GLN A 156 9.07 12.32 -2.32
C GLN A 156 8.63 10.96 -1.76
N THR A 157 7.34 10.66 -1.83
CA THR A 157 6.85 9.35 -1.34
C THR A 157 7.37 8.18 -2.18
N TYR A 158 7.56 8.37 -3.51
CA TYR A 158 8.19 7.37 -4.37
C TYR A 158 9.68 7.17 -4.08
N GLU A 159 10.40 8.24 -3.69
CA GLU A 159 11.82 8.15 -3.30
C GLU A 159 12.00 7.15 -2.15
N HIS A 160 11.14 7.26 -1.14
CA HIS A 160 11.15 6.41 0.04
C HIS A 160 10.63 4.97 -0.20
N SER A 161 9.89 4.72 -1.29
CA SER A 161 9.30 3.40 -1.57
C SER A 161 10.21 2.42 -2.29
N SER A 162 11.41 2.85 -2.68
CA SER A 162 12.40 2.02 -3.37
C SER A 162 12.98 0.94 -2.45
N ILE A 163 12.85 -0.31 -2.84
CA ILE A 163 13.39 -1.48 -2.15
C ILE A 163 14.79 -1.81 -2.69
N SER A 164 14.94 -1.85 -4.01
CA SER A 164 16.22 -2.14 -4.67
C SER A 164 16.22 -1.52 -6.06
N SER A 165 17.26 -0.74 -6.39
CA SER A 165 17.27 0.05 -7.63
C SER A 165 18.61 0.10 -8.35
N ILE A 166 18.53 0.27 -9.66
CA ILE A 166 19.63 0.65 -10.54
C ILE A 166 19.40 2.11 -10.96
N ARG A 167 20.42 2.95 -10.81
CA ARG A 167 20.40 4.36 -11.22
C ARG A 167 21.06 4.50 -12.58
N TYR A 168 20.42 5.24 -13.49
CA TYR A 168 21.01 5.63 -14.77
C TYR A 168 21.03 7.15 -14.90
N GLU A 169 22.19 7.73 -15.19
CA GLU A 169 22.29 9.11 -15.66
C GLU A 169 21.82 9.20 -17.11
N LEU A 170 21.01 10.21 -17.44
CA LEU A 170 20.51 10.36 -18.81
C LEU A 170 21.60 10.76 -19.80
N GLU A 171 22.58 11.55 -19.36
CA GLU A 171 23.73 11.97 -20.18
C GLU A 171 24.65 10.81 -20.53
N GLU A 172 24.71 9.79 -19.64
CA GLU A 172 25.59 8.63 -19.76
C GLU A 172 24.79 7.32 -19.77
N LEU A 173 23.62 7.30 -20.43
CA LEU A 173 22.81 6.08 -20.51
C LEU A 173 23.62 4.92 -21.11
N PRO A 174 23.62 3.75 -20.45
CA PRO A 174 24.37 2.61 -20.94
C PRO A 174 23.84 2.13 -22.30
N PRO A 175 24.62 1.29 -23.01
CA PRO A 175 24.18 0.72 -24.27
C PRO A 175 22.87 -0.04 -24.15
N GLU A 176 22.12 -0.13 -25.26
CA GLU A 176 20.81 -0.79 -25.31
C GLU A 176 20.79 -2.18 -24.67
N GLN A 177 21.81 -3.00 -24.95
CA GLN A 177 21.87 -4.37 -24.45
C GLN A 177 21.94 -4.41 -22.93
N LYS A 178 22.70 -3.50 -22.30
CA LYS A 178 22.82 -3.42 -20.85
C LYS A 178 21.48 -3.06 -20.19
N LEU A 179 20.72 -2.12 -20.78
CA LEU A 179 19.38 -1.77 -20.29
C LEU A 179 18.40 -2.94 -20.37
N ILE A 180 18.48 -3.74 -21.44
CA ILE A 180 17.67 -4.96 -21.61
C ILE A 180 18.05 -6.01 -20.56
N ASP A 181 19.35 -6.25 -20.37
CA ASP A 181 19.85 -7.24 -19.43
C ASP A 181 19.51 -6.87 -17.99
N ASP A 182 19.69 -5.59 -17.62
CA ASP A 182 19.30 -5.06 -16.32
C ASP A 182 17.80 -5.20 -16.08
N PHE A 183 16.97 -4.89 -17.09
CA PHE A 183 15.53 -5.08 -16.99
C PHE A 183 15.16 -6.54 -16.76
N ARG A 184 15.71 -7.47 -17.56
CA ARG A 184 15.48 -8.91 -17.41
C ARG A 184 15.91 -9.43 -16.06
N GLU A 185 17.06 -8.98 -15.55
CA GLU A 185 17.56 -9.35 -14.22
C GLU A 185 16.62 -8.84 -13.12
N VAL A 186 16.12 -7.60 -13.23
CA VAL A 186 15.15 -7.06 -12.28
C VAL A 186 13.83 -7.84 -12.31
N ILE A 187 13.33 -8.20 -13.49
CA ILE A 187 12.12 -9.04 -13.61
C ILE A 187 12.36 -10.44 -13.03
N SER A 188 13.51 -11.06 -13.29
CA SER A 188 13.87 -12.37 -12.74
C SER A 188 13.93 -12.34 -11.20
N VAL A 189 14.57 -11.32 -10.63
CA VAL A 189 14.59 -11.10 -9.17
C VAL A 189 13.17 -10.88 -8.64
N TYR A 190 12.37 -10.04 -9.31
CA TYR A 190 11.00 -9.77 -8.91
C TYR A 190 10.14 -11.04 -8.89
N GLN A 191 10.18 -11.88 -9.92
CA GLN A 191 9.41 -13.13 -9.96
C GLN A 191 9.83 -14.09 -8.83
N LYS A 192 11.14 -14.19 -8.53
CA LYS A 192 11.64 -14.98 -7.39
C LYS A 192 11.15 -14.45 -6.04
N LEU A 193 10.93 -13.14 -5.91
CA LEU A 193 10.30 -12.54 -4.73
C LEU A 193 8.82 -12.93 -4.70
N VAL A 194 8.06 -12.74 -5.80
CA VAL A 194 6.64 -13.12 -5.86
C VAL A 194 6.40 -14.59 -5.52
N GLU A 195 7.31 -15.48 -5.89
CA GLU A 195 7.19 -16.93 -5.67
C GLU A 195 7.76 -17.40 -4.32
N SER A 196 8.42 -16.51 -3.58
CA SER A 196 9.03 -16.86 -2.31
C SER A 196 7.97 -16.98 -1.22
N PRO A 197 7.89 -18.12 -0.49
CA PRO A 197 6.98 -18.25 0.65
C PRO A 197 7.37 -17.34 1.82
N LEU A 198 8.60 -16.81 1.81
CA LEU A 198 9.08 -15.83 2.79
C LEU A 198 8.63 -14.40 2.47
N THR A 199 8.06 -14.15 1.28
CA THR A 199 7.65 -12.78 0.94
C THR A 199 6.42 -12.41 1.74
N PRO A 200 6.54 -11.42 2.64
CA PRO A 200 5.44 -11.05 3.50
C PRO A 200 4.30 -10.45 2.67
N SER A 201 3.08 -10.63 3.13
CA SER A 201 1.94 -9.93 2.57
C SER A 201 2.09 -8.42 2.80
N MET A 202 1.43 -7.59 1.97
CA MET A 202 1.46 -6.15 2.21
C MET A 202 0.87 -5.77 3.56
N SER A 203 -0.15 -6.48 4.04
CA SER A 203 -0.75 -6.24 5.35
C SER A 203 0.22 -6.53 6.49
N GLU A 204 0.99 -7.62 6.42
CA GLU A 204 2.06 -7.93 7.39
C GLU A 204 3.13 -6.83 7.41
N LEU A 205 3.60 -6.38 6.25
CA LEU A 205 4.57 -5.29 6.16
C LEU A 205 4.04 -3.98 6.75
N LEU A 206 2.77 -3.65 6.51
CA LEU A 206 2.13 -2.46 7.06
C LEU A 206 1.90 -2.57 8.58
N GLU A 207 1.59 -3.75 9.09
CA GLU A 207 1.47 -3.98 10.53
C GLU A 207 2.84 -3.88 11.23
N GLU A 208 3.89 -4.50 10.68
CA GLU A 208 5.24 -4.50 11.26
C GLU A 208 5.97 -3.15 11.12
N SER A 209 5.68 -2.37 10.08
CA SER A 209 6.25 -1.02 9.91
C SER A 209 5.47 0.08 10.61
N ALA A 210 4.33 -0.27 11.24
CA ALA A 210 3.77 0.60 12.25
C ALA A 210 4.81 0.71 13.37
N PRO A 211 5.04 1.89 13.98
CA PRO A 211 5.76 1.92 15.22
C PRO A 211 5.12 0.88 16.13
N GLU A 212 5.93 0.13 16.91
CA GLU A 212 5.43 -0.49 18.13
C GLU A 212 4.49 0.56 18.71
N GLN A 213 3.21 0.21 18.86
CA GLN A 213 2.38 1.07 19.65
C GLN A 213 3.19 1.18 20.93
N ASN A 214 3.74 2.38 21.20
CA ASN A 214 4.09 2.75 22.55
C ASN A 214 2.98 2.14 23.36
N GLU A 215 3.32 1.42 24.43
CA GLU A 215 2.40 1.22 25.53
C GLU A 215 1.86 2.62 25.90
N HIS A 216 0.90 3.12 25.13
CA HIS A 216 -0.17 3.92 25.63
C HIS A 216 -0.76 2.91 26.58
N SER A 217 -0.37 3.05 27.84
CA SER A 217 -1.27 2.86 28.97
C SER A 217 -2.67 3.08 28.41
N ILE A 218 -3.36 1.96 28.15
CA ILE A 218 -4.69 1.98 27.55
C ILE A 218 -5.48 2.80 28.55
N GLU A 219 -5.71 4.08 28.26
CA GLU A 219 -6.62 4.87 29.07
C GLU A 219 -7.93 4.10 29.02
N ALA A 220 -8.45 3.78 30.21
CA ALA A 220 -9.64 2.96 30.35
C ALA A 220 -10.69 3.41 29.32
N PRO A 221 -11.28 2.49 28.53
CA PRO A 221 -12.26 2.84 27.51
C PRO A 221 -13.32 3.75 28.10
N VAL A 222 -13.53 4.91 27.46
CA VAL A 222 -14.52 5.89 27.92
C VAL A 222 -15.91 5.35 27.60
N ALA A 223 -16.61 4.89 28.64
CA ALA A 223 -18.01 4.49 28.51
C ALA A 223 -18.89 5.72 28.25
N ILE A 224 -19.50 5.79 27.07
CA ILE A 224 -20.50 6.81 26.73
C ILE A 224 -21.88 6.15 26.80
N PRO A 225 -22.77 6.58 27.71
CA PRO A 225 -24.12 6.04 27.76
C PRO A 225 -24.85 6.39 26.46
N PHE A 226 -25.41 5.39 25.78
CA PHE A 226 -26.25 5.58 24.62
C PHE A 226 -27.63 4.97 24.87
N THR A 227 -28.65 5.59 24.29
CA THR A 227 -30.01 5.02 24.29
C THR A 227 -30.18 4.22 23.01
N PHE A 228 -30.55 2.94 23.15
CA PHE A 228 -30.90 2.13 22.00
C PHE A 228 -32.11 2.74 21.32
N ARG A 229 -31.98 3.15 20.05
CA ARG A 229 -33.12 3.53 19.21
C ARG A 229 -33.52 2.29 18.41
N PRO A 230 -34.68 1.67 18.70
CA PRO A 230 -35.19 0.60 17.86
C PRO A 230 -35.22 1.07 16.41
N ARG A 231 -34.72 0.25 15.48
CA ARG A 231 -34.85 0.55 14.06
C ARG A 231 -36.34 0.69 13.75
N ALA A 232 -36.78 1.90 13.43
CA ALA A 232 -38.10 2.11 12.84
C ALA A 232 -38.24 1.17 11.63
N ALA A 233 -39.36 0.46 11.54
CA ALA A 233 -39.67 -0.41 10.42
C ALA A 233 -39.61 0.41 9.12
N LYS A 234 -38.49 0.35 8.40
CA LYS A 234 -38.34 1.04 7.13
C LYS A 234 -39.15 0.30 6.08
N SER A 235 -40.05 1.04 5.44
CA SER A 235 -40.74 0.63 4.23
C SER A 235 -39.73 0.09 3.21
N VAL A 236 -40.09 -1.07 2.63
CA VAL A 236 -39.29 -1.79 1.65
C VAL A 236 -39.10 -0.93 0.40
N LYS A 237 -37.98 -0.20 0.34
CA LYS A 237 -37.41 0.26 -0.93
C LYS A 237 -36.23 -0.66 -1.25
N LYS A 238 -36.30 -1.31 -2.42
CA LYS A 238 -35.25 -2.19 -2.94
C LYS A 238 -33.89 -1.46 -2.89
N PRO A 239 -32.87 -1.99 -2.20
CA PRO A 239 -31.55 -1.41 -2.28
C PRO A 239 -30.94 -1.75 -3.64
N GLN A 240 -30.50 -0.74 -4.38
CA GLN A 240 -29.46 -0.90 -5.39
C GLN A 240 -28.18 -1.30 -4.63
N PHE A 241 -27.88 -2.60 -4.66
CA PHE A 241 -26.65 -3.16 -4.11
C PHE A 241 -25.46 -2.68 -4.97
N SER A 242 -24.74 -1.67 -4.50
CA SER A 242 -23.29 -1.63 -4.71
C SER A 242 -22.67 -2.47 -3.59
N GLY A 243 -22.43 -3.75 -3.86
CA GLY A 243 -21.75 -4.63 -2.91
C GLY A 243 -20.31 -4.17 -2.70
N GLN A 244 -20.09 -3.23 -1.79
CA GLN A 244 -18.83 -3.15 -1.07
C GLN A 244 -18.80 -4.39 -0.17
N ARG A 245 -18.13 -5.44 -0.64
CA ARG A 245 -17.57 -6.45 0.28
C ARG A 245 -16.78 -5.66 1.31
N LEU A 246 -17.20 -5.68 2.57
CA LEU A 246 -16.35 -5.31 3.70
C LEU A 246 -15.02 -6.05 3.47
N SER A 247 -13.91 -5.31 3.34
CA SER A 247 -12.62 -5.96 3.17
C SER A 247 -12.36 -6.82 4.40
N SER A 248 -11.63 -7.94 4.23
CA SER A 248 -11.16 -8.76 5.34
C SER A 248 -10.44 -7.94 6.42
N GLU A 249 -9.88 -6.78 6.03
CA GLU A 249 -9.19 -5.83 6.89
C GLU A 249 -10.12 -5.05 7.83
N SER A 250 -11.30 -4.59 7.36
CA SER A 250 -12.28 -3.93 8.24
C SER A 250 -12.80 -4.88 9.32
N HIS A 251 -12.93 -6.17 8.99
CA HIS A 251 -13.28 -7.20 9.97
C HIS A 251 -12.16 -7.46 10.99
N LYS A 252 -10.88 -7.42 10.58
CA LYS A 252 -9.74 -7.62 11.47
C LYS A 252 -9.59 -6.46 12.47
N VAL A 253 -9.74 -5.22 12.02
CA VAL A 253 -9.68 -4.02 12.89
C VAL A 253 -10.85 -3.98 13.87
N GLY A 254 -12.07 -4.28 13.41
CA GLY A 254 -13.24 -4.41 14.30
C GLY A 254 -13.02 -5.45 15.40
N ARG A 255 -12.57 -6.66 15.02
CA ARG A 255 -12.26 -7.72 16.00
C ARG A 255 -11.15 -7.37 16.97
N ALA A 256 -10.14 -6.60 16.57
CA ALA A 256 -9.07 -6.15 17.46
C ALA A 256 -9.59 -5.15 18.51
N GLY A 257 -10.47 -4.22 18.10
CA GLY A 257 -11.18 -3.32 19.02
C GLY A 257 -12.03 -4.10 20.01
N GLU A 258 -12.86 -5.02 19.50
CA GLU A 258 -13.74 -5.87 20.32
C GLU A 258 -12.94 -6.73 21.32
N SER A 259 -11.82 -7.33 20.90
CA SER A 259 -10.95 -8.11 21.79
C SER A 259 -10.31 -7.25 22.89
N THR A 260 -10.00 -5.98 22.60
CA THR A 260 -9.41 -5.06 23.58
C THR A 260 -10.44 -4.71 24.67
N VAL A 261 -11.67 -4.40 24.26
CA VAL A 261 -12.79 -4.13 25.18
C VAL A 261 -13.15 -5.37 25.99
N LEU A 262 -13.15 -6.56 25.38
CA LEU A 262 -13.36 -7.83 26.09
C LEU A 262 -12.34 -8.05 27.20
N LYS A 263 -11.06 -7.79 26.92
CA LYS A 263 -9.99 -7.91 27.93
C LYS A 263 -10.21 -6.93 29.07
N TYR A 264 -10.50 -5.67 28.76
CA TYR A 264 -10.80 -4.65 29.75
C TYR A 264 -11.97 -5.04 30.66
N GLU A 265 -13.08 -5.52 30.10
CA GLU A 265 -14.26 -5.92 30.87
C GLU A 265 -13.98 -7.12 31.80
N ARG A 266 -13.18 -8.09 31.34
CA ARG A 266 -12.73 -9.21 32.19
C ARG A 266 -11.89 -8.73 33.37
N GLU A 267 -10.95 -7.82 33.12
CA GLU A 267 -10.11 -7.23 34.17
C GLU A 267 -10.95 -6.39 35.14
N ARG A 268 -11.89 -5.61 34.64
CA ARG A 268 -12.83 -4.80 35.44
C ARG A 268 -13.64 -5.69 36.40
N LEU A 269 -14.27 -6.75 35.91
CA LEU A 269 -15.07 -7.68 36.72
C LEU A 269 -14.21 -8.49 37.71
N ALA A 270 -13.00 -8.89 37.32
CA ALA A 270 -12.05 -9.55 38.21
C ALA A 270 -11.60 -8.63 39.36
N ASN A 271 -11.31 -7.36 39.06
CA ASN A 271 -10.87 -6.35 40.03
C ASN A 271 -11.94 -6.03 41.09
N ILE A 272 -13.23 -6.11 40.74
CA ILE A 272 -14.34 -5.96 41.70
C ILE A 272 -14.73 -7.28 42.39
N GLY A 273 -13.94 -8.36 42.20
CA GLY A 273 -14.15 -9.65 42.84
C GLY A 273 -15.20 -10.56 42.18
N ARG A 274 -15.87 -10.10 41.12
CA ARG A 274 -16.93 -10.83 40.39
C ARG A 274 -16.40 -11.82 39.35
N HIS A 275 -15.54 -12.72 39.80
CA HIS A 275 -14.97 -13.78 38.94
C HIS A 275 -16.03 -14.74 38.39
N ASP A 276 -17.20 -14.82 39.05
CA ASP A 276 -18.37 -15.56 38.61
C ASP A 276 -18.98 -15.01 37.31
N LEU A 277 -18.87 -13.69 37.10
CA LEU A 277 -19.41 -12.99 35.92
C LEU A 277 -18.43 -12.92 34.76
N VAL A 278 -17.12 -12.95 35.02
CA VAL A 278 -16.07 -12.95 33.97
C VAL A 278 -16.30 -14.08 32.95
N LYS A 279 -16.76 -15.24 33.43
CA LYS A 279 -17.04 -16.42 32.58
C LYS A 279 -18.35 -16.32 31.80
N LYS A 280 -19.21 -15.35 32.14
CA LYS A 280 -20.52 -15.14 31.53
C LYS A 280 -20.52 -14.04 30.47
N ILE A 281 -19.42 -13.29 30.31
CA ILE A 281 -19.31 -12.26 29.26
C ILE A 281 -19.42 -12.93 27.89
N VAL A 282 -20.31 -12.42 27.04
CA VAL A 282 -20.53 -12.92 25.69
C VAL A 282 -19.96 -11.93 24.68
N TRP A 283 -19.09 -12.44 23.80
CA TRP A 283 -18.67 -11.73 22.60
C TRP A 283 -19.63 -12.07 21.46
N GLU A 284 -20.63 -11.22 21.23
CA GLU A 284 -21.79 -11.53 20.38
C GLU A 284 -21.39 -11.74 18.92
N SER A 285 -20.47 -10.92 18.42
CA SER A 285 -19.97 -11.02 17.03
C SER A 285 -19.18 -12.31 16.78
N ASP A 286 -18.53 -12.87 17.81
CA ASP A 286 -17.71 -14.10 17.70
C ASP A 286 -18.57 -15.36 17.58
N ILE A 287 -19.72 -15.39 18.25
CA ILE A 287 -20.72 -16.46 18.12
C ILE A 287 -21.68 -16.25 16.94
N GLY A 288 -21.47 -15.19 16.14
CA GLY A 288 -22.29 -14.85 14.98
C GLY A 288 -23.67 -14.28 15.33
N ASN A 289 -23.89 -13.89 16.59
CA ASN A 289 -25.10 -13.21 17.01
C ASN A 289 -25.05 -11.73 16.58
N LYS A 290 -26.21 -11.14 16.25
CA LYS A 290 -26.30 -9.75 15.77
C LYS A 290 -27.43 -8.98 16.48
N PRO A 291 -27.38 -8.85 17.81
CA PRO A 291 -28.43 -8.18 18.58
C PRO A 291 -28.41 -6.65 18.41
N GLY A 292 -27.31 -6.09 17.91
CA GLY A 292 -27.11 -4.65 17.71
C GLY A 292 -26.12 -4.02 18.70
N TRP A 293 -25.31 -4.85 19.36
CA TRP A 293 -24.12 -4.54 20.17
C TRP A 293 -23.09 -5.67 20.00
N ASP A 294 -21.85 -5.43 20.40
CA ASP A 294 -20.72 -6.35 20.17
C ASP A 294 -20.41 -7.24 21.37
N LEU A 295 -20.59 -6.74 22.60
CA LEU A 295 -20.39 -7.50 23.85
C LEU A 295 -21.57 -7.37 24.81
N THR A 296 -21.92 -8.48 25.46
CA THR A 296 -22.80 -8.53 26.64
C THR A 296 -21.94 -8.78 27.87
N SER A 297 -21.84 -7.77 28.75
CA SER A 297 -21.07 -7.80 30.00
C SER A 297 -22.02 -7.57 31.19
N PHE A 298 -21.49 -7.35 32.39
CA PHE A 298 -22.26 -7.15 33.61
C PHE A 298 -21.74 -5.98 34.42
N ASP A 299 -22.63 -5.28 35.12
CA ASP A 299 -22.25 -4.30 36.13
C ASP A 299 -21.87 -4.95 37.48
N GLN A 300 -21.67 -4.11 38.50
CA GLN A 300 -21.29 -4.54 39.86
C GLN A 300 -22.40 -5.35 40.56
N ASP A 301 -23.66 -5.00 40.28
CA ASP A 301 -24.85 -5.59 40.88
C ASP A 301 -25.22 -6.91 40.18
N GLY A 302 -24.68 -7.13 38.97
CA GLY A 302 -24.85 -8.32 38.16
C GLY A 302 -25.92 -8.19 37.09
N ASP A 303 -26.37 -6.96 36.84
CA ASP A 303 -27.27 -6.66 35.72
C ASP A 303 -26.47 -6.61 34.41
N GLU A 304 -27.11 -7.04 33.32
CA GLU A 304 -26.49 -7.06 32.00
C GLU A 304 -26.25 -5.64 31.47
N ILE A 305 -25.07 -5.42 30.90
CA ILE A 305 -24.74 -4.22 30.15
C ILE A 305 -24.37 -4.58 28.71
N PHE A 306 -24.80 -3.75 27.77
CA PHE A 306 -24.58 -3.95 26.34
C PHE A 306 -23.56 -2.95 25.83
N ILE A 307 -22.52 -3.43 25.17
CA ILE A 307 -21.37 -2.63 24.74
C ILE A 307 -21.24 -2.70 23.21
N GLU A 308 -21.32 -1.53 22.57
CA GLU A 308 -20.99 -1.34 21.15
C GLU A 308 -19.57 -0.77 21.07
N VAL A 309 -18.71 -1.40 20.29
CA VAL A 309 -17.31 -1.00 20.09
C VAL A 309 -17.19 -0.20 18.79
N LYS A 310 -16.48 0.93 18.83
CA LYS A 310 -16.33 1.85 17.68
C LYS A 310 -14.88 2.23 17.45
#